data_AF-A0A9E5QTV9-F1
#
_entry.id   AF-A0A9E5QTV9-F1
#
_cell.length_a   1.000
_cell.length_b   1.000
_cell.length_c   1.000
_cell.angle_alpha   90.00
_cell.angle_beta   90.00
_cell.angle_gamma   90.00
#
_symmetry.space_group_name_H-M   'P 1'
#
loop_
_entity.id
_entity.type
_entity.pdbx_description
1 polymer ?
#
loop_
_entity_poly.entity_id
_entity_poly.type
_entity_poly.pdbx_seq_one_letter_code
_entity_poly.pdbx_strand_id
1 'polypeptide(L)' 'MLNDFRLSPDGRYLVLVSRDLVACYDLQNNTRQTLPNPTVMHQAMISPSGKFVLFASWSGRLFKMMRLD' A
#
# COMPACT_ATOMS: atom_id res chain seq x y z
N MET A 1 12.30 -1.11 8.94
CA MET A 1 11.19 -0.95 9.90
C MET A 1 9.90 -0.80 9.13
N LEU A 2 8.86 -1.52 9.52
CA LEU A 2 7.51 -1.36 8.96
C LEU A 2 6.89 -0.12 9.59
N ASN A 3 6.35 0.78 8.76
CA ASN A 3 5.68 1.99 9.21
C ASN A 3 4.17 1.76 9.34
N ASP A 4 3.58 1.01 8.42
CA ASP A 4 2.14 0.75 8.40
C ASP A 4 1.80 -0.52 7.61
N PHE A 5 0.62 -1.08 7.87
CA PHE A 5 0.05 -2.16 7.07
C PHE A 5 -1.48 -2.07 6.99
N ARG A 6 -2.04 -2.58 5.90
CA ARG A 6 -3.49 -2.64 5.67
C ARG A 6 -3.89 -3.94 5.01
N LEU A 7 -4.91 -4.60 5.54
CA LEU A 7 -5.60 -5.69 4.85
C LEU A 7 -6.81 -5.09 4.12
N SER A 8 -7.08 -5.53 2.89
CA SER A 8 -8.28 -5.12 2.17
C SER A 8 -9.54 -5.63 2.87
N PRO A 9 -10.70 -4.97 2.70
CA PRO A 9 -11.95 -5.37 3.35
C PRO A 9 -12.38 -6.81 3.06
N ASP A 10 -12.06 -7.32 1.87
CA ASP A 10 -12.32 -8.70 1.43
C ASP A 10 -11.22 -9.69 1.87
N GLY A 11 -10.15 -9.21 2.50
CA GLY A 11 -9.02 -10.03 2.93
C GLY A 11 -8.08 -10.49 1.82
N ARG A 12 -8.32 -10.12 0.55
CA ARG A 12 -7.50 -10.60 -0.58
C ARG A 12 -6.12 -9.95 -0.64
N TYR A 13 -6.02 -8.67 -0.32
CA TYR A 13 -4.79 -7.90 -0.48
C TYR A 13 -4.21 -7.47 0.88
N LEU A 14 -2.90 -7.65 1.04
CA LEU A 14 -2.13 -7.07 2.15
C LEU A 14 -1.16 -6.03 1.60
N VAL A 15 -1.28 -4.81 2.10
CA VAL A 15 -0.34 -3.72 1.79
C VAL A 15 0.57 -3.47 2.97
N LEU A 16 1.88 -3.42 2.68
CA LEU A 16 2.93 -3.08 3.62
C LEU A 16 3.61 -1.79 3.19
N VAL A 17 3.79 -0.87 4.14
CA VAL A 17 4.55 0.36 3.95
C VAL A 17 5.74 0.34 4.88
N SER A 18 6.93 0.51 4.32
CA SER A 18 8.17 0.67 5.05
C SER A 18 8.93 1.89 4.55
N ARG A 19 10.04 2.22 5.21
CA ARG A 19 10.89 3.35 4.83
C ARG A 19 11.30 3.31 3.35
N ASP A 20 11.64 2.13 2.85
CA ASP A 20 12.33 1.96 1.56
C ASP A 20 11.45 1.27 0.52
N LEU A 21 10.29 0.77 0.93
CA LEU A 21 9.47 -0.11 0.11
C LEU A 21 7.99 0.04 0.44
N VAL A 22 7.18 0.12 -0.61
CA VAL A 22 5.76 -0.19 -0.58
C VAL A 22 5.53 -1.49 -1.34
N ALA A 23 4.90 -2.46 -0.68
CA ALA A 23 4.57 -3.75 -1.27
C ALA A 23 3.08 -4.05 -1.10
N CYS A 24 2.48 -4.62 -2.15
CA CYS A 24 1.14 -5.17 -2.12
C CYS A 24 1.25 -6.68 -2.41
N TYR A 25 0.58 -7.48 -1.60
CA TYR A 25 0.49 -8.92 -1.75
C TYR A 25 -0.94 -9.28 -2.11
N ASP A 26 -1.13 -10.04 -3.19
CA ASP A 26 -2.36 -10.77 -3.45
C ASP A 26 -2.25 -12.13 -2.75
N LEU A 27 -2.96 -12.29 -1.65
CA LEU A 27 -2.93 -13.48 -0.81
C LEU A 27 -3.62 -14.68 -1.48
N GLN A 28 -4.52 -14.42 -2.44
CA GLN A 28 -5.23 -15.48 -3.16
C GLN A 28 -4.35 -16.09 -4.26
N ASN A 29 -3.68 -15.22 -5.03
CA ASN A 29 -2.83 -15.65 -6.14
C ASN A 29 -1.36 -15.85 -5.74
N ASN A 30 -1.00 -15.55 -4.49
CA ASN A 30 0.36 -15.55 -3.97
C ASN A 30 1.33 -14.70 -4.82
N THR A 31 0.86 -13.55 -5.28
CA THR A 31 1.66 -12.61 -6.06
C THR A 31 2.01 -11.39 -5.23
N ARG A 32 3.09 -10.71 -5.63
CA ARG A 32 3.57 -9.50 -4.96
C ARG A 32 3.92 -8.44 -5.98
N GLN A 33 3.38 -7.26 -5.79
CA GLN A 33 3.77 -6.06 -6.53
C GLN A 33 4.52 -5.12 -5.59
N THR A 34 5.63 -4.57 -6.08
CA THR A 34 6.39 -3.53 -5.36
C THR A 34 6.32 -2.24 -6.14
N LEU A 35 6.03 -1.13 -5.46
CA LEU A 35 6.17 0.18 -6.06
C LEU A 35 7.58 0.68 -5.80
N PRO A 36 8.39 0.94 -6.85
CA PRO A 36 9.60 1.73 -6.67
C PRO A 36 9.14 3.12 -6.20
N ASN A 37 9.56 3.49 -4.99
CA ASN A 37 9.14 4.74 -4.39
C ASN A 37 10.37 5.59 -4.05
N PRO A 38 10.60 6.70 -4.75
CA PRO A 38 11.71 7.60 -4.45
C PRO A 38 11.48 8.40 -3.16
N THR A 39 10.30 8.27 -2.54
CA THR A 39 9.92 8.99 -1.33
C THR A 39 9.45 8.02 -0.24
N VAL A 40 9.88 8.28 0.99
CA VAL A 40 9.44 7.56 2.18
C VAL A 40 7.94 7.77 2.39
N MET A 41 7.16 6.72 2.15
CA MET A 41 5.75 6.69 2.53
C MET A 41 5.63 6.25 3.98
N HIS A 42 4.65 6.83 4.65
CA HIS A 42 4.43 6.55 6.07
C HIS A 42 3.10 5.85 6.32
N GLN A 43 2.08 6.14 5.52
CA GLN A 43 0.73 5.65 5.76
C GLN A 43 0.12 5.09 4.48
N ALA A 44 -0.69 4.04 4.65
CA ALA A 44 -1.58 3.52 3.62
C ALA A 44 -3.04 3.54 4.09
N MET A 45 -3.94 3.75 3.13
CA MET A 45 -5.39 3.60 3.32
C MET A 45 -6.00 2.87 2.13
N ILE A 46 -6.79 1.84 2.39
CA ILE A 46 -7.52 1.11 1.35
C ILE A 46 -8.91 1.73 1.22
N SER A 47 -9.37 1.92 -0.03
CA SER A 47 -10.72 2.43 -0.28
C SER A 47 -11.77 1.46 0.29
N PRO A 48 -12.95 1.94 0.74
CA PRO A 48 -14.00 1.06 1.25
C PRO A 48 -14.43 -0.03 0.26
N SER A 49 -14.32 0.26 -1.04
CA SER A 49 -14.57 -0.69 -2.12
C SER A 49 -13.49 -1.76 -2.31
N GLY A 50 -12.35 -1.66 -1.62
CA GLY A 50 -11.20 -2.56 -1.75
C GLY A 50 -10.38 -2.42 -3.04
N LYS A 51 -10.74 -1.49 -3.93
CA LYS A 51 -10.14 -1.39 -5.29
C LYS A 51 -8.91 -0.49 -5.38
N PHE A 52 -8.68 0.37 -4.40
CA PHE A 52 -7.59 1.35 -4.45
C PHE A 52 -6.88 1.46 -3.11
N VAL A 53 -5.62 1.86 -3.18
CA VAL A 53 -4.81 2.23 -2.01
C VAL A 53 -4.23 3.61 -2.22
N LEU A 54 -4.40 4.46 -1.22
CA LEU A 54 -3.76 5.77 -1.14
C LEU A 54 -2.58 5.67 -0.19
N PHE A 55 -1.44 6.23 -0.62
CA PHE A 55 -0.22 6.35 0.16
C PHE A 55 0.05 7.82 0.45
N ALA A 56 0.49 8.11 1.67
CA ALA A 56 0.88 9.45 2.10
C ALA A 56 2.30 9.47 2.66
N SER A 57 3.07 10.50 2.32
CA SER A 57 4.36 10.80 2.95
C SER A 57 4.18 11.70 4.18
N TRP A 58 5.20 11.72 5.05
CA TRP A 58 5.22 12.56 6.26
C TRP A 58 5.00 14.05 6.00
N SER A 59 5.45 14.55 4.84
CA SER A 59 5.33 15.97 4.51
C SER A 59 3.93 16.38 4.08
N GLY A 60 2.99 15.43 3.95
CA GLY A 60 1.61 15.68 3.48
C GLY A 60 1.51 16.20 2.05
N ARG A 61 2.65 16.33 1.34
CA ARG A 61 2.74 16.93 0.00
C ARG A 61 2.72 15.91 -1.13
N LEU A 62 2.93 14.63 -0.83
CA LEU A 62 3.04 13.58 -1.84
C LEU A 62 2.07 12.46 -1.49
N PHE A 63 1.10 12.27 -2.39
CA PHE A 63 0.20 11.13 -2.37
C PHE A 63 0.35 10.33 -3.66
N LYS A 64 0.31 9.01 -3.52
CA LYS A 64 0.27 8.10 -4.67
C LYS A 64 -0.94 7.19 -4.52
N MET A 65 -1.64 6.94 -5.62
CA MET A 65 -2.72 5.97 -5.68
C MET A 65 -2.25 4.73 -6.44
N MET A 66 -2.65 3.57 -5.95
CA MET A 66 -2.47 2.28 -6.59
C MET A 66 -3.83 1.61 -6.73
N ARG A 67 -4.03 0.90 -7.84
CA ARG A 67 -5.18 0.03 -8.03
C ARG A 67 -4.85 -1.37 -7.52
N LEU A 68 -5.84 -2.00 -6.92
CA LEU A 68 -5.82 -3.41 -6.53
C LEU A 68 -6.70 -4.13 -7.56
N ASP A 69 -6.06 -4.67 -8.59
CA ASP A 69 -6.65 -5.44 -9.68
C ASP A 69 -6.18 -6.90 -9.70
#